data_AF-A0A7V8WIL8-F1
#
_entry.id   AF-A0A7V8WIL8-F1
#
_cell.length_a   1.000
_cell.length_b   1.000
_cell.length_c   1.000
_cell.angle_alpha   90.00
_cell.angle_beta   90.00
_cell.angle_gamma   90.00
#
_symmetry.space_group_name_H-M   'P 1'
#
loop_
_entity.id
_entity.type
_entity.pdbx_description
1 polymer ?
#
loop_
_entity_poly.entity_id
_entity_poly.type
_entity_poly.pdbx_seq_one_letter_code
_entity_poly.pdbx_strand_id
1 'polypeptide(L)'
;MKKFLVAAATAAVLGVSLEAKDVAHALLVQADSFRGGFDSAVIRVKLTNYEAARLSEEAEFEVSVKGENSLVKFLSVRSKGQSLLMRGDDMWFFLPAV
;
A
#
# COMPACT_ATOMS: atom_id res chain seq x y z
N MET A 1 32.90 -33.56 22.20
CA MET A 1 32.10 -32.51 22.88
C MET A 1 32.05 -31.18 22.09
N LYS A 2 33.16 -30.69 21.49
CA LYS A 2 33.16 -29.45 20.66
C LYS A 2 32.26 -29.48 19.40
N LYS A 3 32.09 -30.63 18.74
CA LYS A 3 31.25 -30.76 17.52
C LYS A 3 29.74 -30.63 17.79
N PHE A 4 29.28 -30.99 18.99
CA PHE A 4 27.87 -30.84 19.40
C PHE A 4 27.52 -29.39 19.75
N LEU A 5 28.49 -28.63 20.25
CA LEU A 5 28.33 -27.21 20.58
C LEU A 5 28.19 -26.32 19.33
N VAL A 6 28.88 -26.66 18.24
CA VAL A 6 28.74 -25.95 16.95
C VAL A 6 27.38 -26.25 16.30
N ALA A 7 26.91 -27.49 16.33
CA ALA A 7 25.61 -27.87 15.76
C ALA A 7 24.42 -27.18 16.47
N ALA A 8 24.48 -27.04 17.80
CA ALA A 8 23.45 -26.33 18.58
C ALA A 8 23.43 -24.81 18.30
N ALA A 9 24.60 -24.20 18.08
CA ALA A 9 24.70 -22.78 17.76
C ALA A 9 24.14 -22.46 16.35
N THR A 10 24.34 -23.34 15.36
CA THR A 10 23.79 -23.15 14.01
C THR A 10 22.27 -23.36 13.97
N ALA A 11 21.73 -24.30 14.74
CA ALA A 11 20.29 -24.52 14.86
C ALA A 11 19.57 -23.35 15.55
N ALA A 12 20.20 -22.72 16.55
CA ALA A 12 19.63 -21.56 17.25
C ALA A 12 19.55 -20.30 16.35
N VAL A 13 20.52 -20.08 15.46
CA VAL A 13 20.52 -18.93 14.54
C VAL A 13 19.45 -19.09 13.43
N LEU A 14 19.23 -20.32 12.95
CA LEU A 14 18.19 -20.61 11.97
C LEU A 14 16.78 -20.53 12.58
N GLY A 15 16.60 -20.95 13.84
CA GLY A 15 15.32 -20.87 14.55
C GLY A 15 14.84 -19.43 14.80
N VAL A 16 15.73 -18.52 15.18
CA VAL A 16 15.40 -17.08 15.39
C VAL A 16 14.95 -16.40 14.09
N SER A 17 15.49 -16.81 12.95
CA SER A 17 15.18 -16.19 11.65
C SER A 17 13.78 -16.57 11.13
N LEU A 18 13.29 -17.78 11.46
CA LEU A 18 11.92 -18.18 11.12
C LEU A 18 10.89 -17.42 11.96
N GLU A 19 11.07 -17.31 13.28
CA GLU A 19 10.13 -16.58 14.14
C GLU A 19 10.04 -15.09 13.76
N ALA A 20 11.16 -14.45 13.42
CA ALA A 20 11.16 -13.04 13.00
C ALA A 20 10.34 -12.82 11.72
N LYS A 21 10.40 -13.77 10.76
CA LYS A 21 9.63 -13.72 9.52
C LYS A 21 8.14 -13.88 9.79
N ASP A 22 7.77 -14.81 10.67
CA ASP A 22 6.38 -15.09 11.01
C ASP A 22 5.75 -13.91 11.76
N VAL A 23 6.50 -13.28 12.68
CA VAL A 23 6.06 -12.06 13.38
C VAL A 23 5.89 -10.90 12.39
N ALA A 24 6.84 -10.68 11.49
CA ALA A 24 6.74 -9.62 10.48
C ALA A 24 5.53 -9.83 9.54
N HIS A 25 5.29 -11.07 9.12
CA HIS A 25 4.14 -11.42 8.31
C HIS A 25 2.81 -11.18 9.05
N ALA A 26 2.72 -11.59 10.31
CA ALA A 26 1.53 -11.37 11.14
C ALA A 26 1.21 -9.88 11.34
N LEU A 27 2.24 -9.05 11.57
CA LEU A 27 2.07 -7.60 11.68
C LEU A 27 1.57 -6.98 10.38
N LEU A 28 2.08 -7.42 9.22
CA LEU A 28 1.62 -6.94 7.92
C LEU A 28 0.15 -7.31 7.68
N VAL A 29 -0.22 -8.57 7.91
CA VAL A 29 -1.61 -9.05 7.78
C VAL A 29 -2.55 -8.24 8.67
N GLN A 30 -2.15 -7.95 9.91
CA GLN A 30 -2.95 -7.16 10.84
C GLN A 30 -3.12 -5.70 10.35
N ALA A 31 -2.02 -5.08 9.91
CA ALA A 31 -2.05 -3.71 9.40
C ALA A 31 -2.92 -3.58 8.14
N ASP A 32 -2.79 -4.51 7.19
CA ASP A 32 -3.60 -4.52 5.97
C ASP A 32 -5.07 -4.83 6.24
N SER A 33 -5.37 -5.75 7.17
CA SER A 33 -6.76 -6.04 7.57
C SER A 33 -7.44 -4.81 8.17
N PHE A 34 -6.70 -4.00 8.95
CA PHE A 34 -7.23 -2.75 9.49
C PHE A 34 -7.38 -1.67 8.40
N ARG A 35 -6.39 -1.55 7.50
CA ARG A 35 -6.38 -0.52 6.45
C ARG A 35 -7.44 -0.75 5.36
N GLY A 36 -7.66 -2.01 4.98
CA GLY A 36 -8.38 -2.37 3.77
C GLY A 36 -9.28 -3.60 3.91
N GLY A 37 -9.75 -3.92 5.12
CA GLY A 37 -10.61 -5.09 5.40
C GLY A 37 -12.01 -5.08 4.78
N PHE A 38 -12.22 -4.33 3.70
CA PHE A 38 -13.48 -4.24 2.96
C PHE A 38 -13.31 -4.92 1.59
N ASP A 39 -14.28 -5.76 1.20
CA ASP A 39 -14.27 -6.41 -0.13
C ASP A 39 -14.30 -5.40 -1.28
N SER A 40 -14.98 -4.28 -1.05
CA SER A 40 -15.00 -3.12 -1.94
C SER A 40 -15.37 -1.86 -1.17
N ALA A 41 -14.84 -0.71 -1.59
CA ALA A 41 -15.12 0.57 -0.97
C ALA A 41 -15.02 1.72 -1.98
N VAL A 42 -15.67 2.85 -1.64
CA VAL A 42 -15.47 4.15 -2.29
C VAL A 42 -15.01 5.13 -1.23
N ILE A 43 -13.85 5.74 -1.45
CA ILE A 43 -13.14 6.56 -0.46
C ILE A 43 -12.94 7.95 -1.06
N ARG A 44 -13.27 9.00 -0.30
CA ARG A 44 -12.88 10.37 -0.64
C ARG A 44 -11.55 10.70 0.00
N VAL A 45 -10.60 11.15 -0.82
CA VAL A 45 -9.24 11.47 -0.40
C VAL A 45 -8.97 12.93 -0.70
N LYS A 46 -8.52 13.67 0.31
CA LYS A 46 -7.91 14.98 0.15
C LYS A 46 -6.41 14.85 0.37
N LEU A 47 -5.63 15.32 -0.59
CA LEU A 47 -4.17 15.36 -0.54
C LEU A 47 -3.75 16.83 -0.42
N THR A 48 -2.92 17.12 0.58
CA THR A 48 -2.39 18.45 0.85
C THR A 48 -0.86 18.33 0.93
N ASN A 49 -0.17 18.85 -0.08
CA ASN A 49 1.29 18.80 -0.18
C ASN A 49 1.94 20.09 0.31
N TYR A 50 3.00 19.96 1.10
CA TYR A 50 3.80 21.08 1.59
C TYR A 50 5.24 20.98 1.09
N GLU A 51 5.80 22.09 0.61
CA GLU A 51 7.20 22.25 0.24
C GLU A 51 7.82 23.36 1.09
N ALA A 52 8.94 23.08 1.76
CA ALA A 52 9.59 24.02 2.69
C ALA A 52 8.59 24.65 3.70
N ALA A 53 7.72 23.82 4.27
CA ALA A 53 6.63 24.21 5.19
C ALA A 53 5.57 25.17 4.61
N ARG A 54 5.53 25.36 3.28
CA ARG A 54 4.50 26.12 2.58
C ARG A 54 3.60 25.20 1.80
N LEU A 55 2.30 25.51 1.78
CA LEU A 55 1.34 24.77 0.97
C LEU A 55 1.72 24.90 -0.52
N SER A 56 1.94 23.77 -1.18
CA SER A 56 2.32 23.69 -2.61
C SER A 56 1.13 23.28 -3.47
N GLU A 57 0.37 22.25 -3.04
CA GLU A 57 -0.72 21.69 -3.83
C GLU A 57 -1.83 21.12 -2.93
N GLU A 58 -3.08 21.26 -3.37
CA GLU A 58 -4.21 20.49 -2.85
C GLU A 58 -4.91 19.74 -3.99
N ALA A 59 -5.21 18.46 -3.76
CA ALA A 59 -5.93 17.62 -4.71
C ALA A 59 -7.01 16.78 -4.02
N GLU A 60 -8.15 16.61 -4.69
CA GLU A 60 -9.24 15.77 -4.22
C GLU A 60 -9.51 14.62 -5.19
N PHE A 61 -9.77 13.44 -4.63
CA PHE A 61 -10.00 12.21 -5.36
C PHE A 61 -11.20 11.43 -4.81
N GLU A 62 -11.86 10.70 -5.69
CA GLU A 62 -12.72 9.58 -5.34
C GLU A 62 -12.02 8.30 -5.78
N VAL A 63 -11.78 7.40 -4.82
CA VAL A 63 -11.05 6.15 -5.03
C VAL A 63 -12.01 5.00 -4.79
N SER A 64 -12.34 4.28 -5.85
CA SER A 64 -13.08 3.02 -5.77
C SER A 64 -12.09 1.86 -5.76
N VAL A 65 -12.22 0.95 -4.80
CA VAL A 65 -11.38 -0.26 -4.68
C VAL A 65 -12.24 -1.52 -4.68
N LYS A 66 -11.76 -2.58 -5.32
CA LYS A 66 -12.37 -3.92 -5.31
C LYS A 66 -11.30 -4.98 -5.56
N GLY A 67 -10.91 -5.70 -4.51
CA GLY A 67 -9.78 -6.62 -4.55
C GLY A 67 -8.53 -5.92 -5.09
N GLU A 68 -7.92 -6.48 -6.14
CA GLU A 68 -6.73 -5.94 -6.79
C GLU A 68 -7.01 -4.85 -7.84
N ASN A 69 -8.27 -4.44 -8.02
CA ASN A 69 -8.64 -3.41 -8.98
C ASN A 69 -8.96 -2.10 -8.26
N SER A 70 -8.61 -0.97 -8.88
CA SER A 70 -9.00 0.35 -8.39
C SER A 70 -9.33 1.33 -9.51
N LEU A 71 -10.20 2.28 -9.22
CA LEU A 71 -10.51 3.41 -10.09
C LEU A 71 -10.37 4.69 -9.29
N VAL A 72 -9.49 5.58 -9.72
CA VAL A 72 -9.30 6.91 -9.14
C VAL A 72 -9.90 7.94 -10.08
N LYS A 73 -10.83 8.75 -9.58
CA LYS A 73 -11.34 9.93 -10.29
C LYS A 73 -10.76 11.19 -9.66
N PHE A 74 -10.28 12.08 -10.50
CA PHE A 74 -9.73 13.36 -10.10
C PHE A 74 -10.86 14.39 -10.00
N LEU A 75 -11.04 14.96 -8.81
CA LEU A 75 -12.15 15.86 -8.51
C LEU A 75 -11.76 17.34 -8.55
N SER A 76 -10.46 17.62 -8.37
CA SER A 76 -9.93 18.99 -8.46
C SER A 76 -10.17 19.60 -9.84
N VAL A 77 -10.48 20.89 -9.89
CA VAL A 77 -10.82 21.61 -11.12
C VAL A 77 -9.73 21.45 -12.20
N ARG A 78 -8.45 21.52 -11.81
CA ARG A 78 -7.30 21.41 -12.74
C ARG A 78 -7.20 20.05 -13.43
N SER A 79 -7.59 18.99 -12.74
CA SER A 79 -7.47 17.60 -13.19
C SER A 79 -8.83 16.97 -13.49
N LYS A 80 -9.88 17.80 -13.54
CA LYS A 80 -11.25 17.32 -13.74
C LYS A 80 -11.37 16.55 -15.05
N GLY A 81 -11.96 15.37 -14.97
CA GLY A 81 -12.12 14.46 -16.11
C GLY A 81 -10.95 13.49 -16.31
N GLN A 82 -9.84 13.66 -15.57
CA GLN A 82 -8.80 12.64 -15.51
C GLN A 82 -9.28 11.45 -14.65
N SER A 83 -8.83 10.26 -15.02
CA SER A 83 -9.03 9.07 -14.20
C SER A 83 -7.88 8.08 -14.37
N LEU A 84 -7.66 7.27 -13.34
CA LEU A 84 -6.68 6.18 -13.34
C LEU A 84 -7.41 4.88 -13.05
N LEU A 85 -7.30 3.90 -13.94
CA LEU A 85 -7.78 2.54 -13.73
C LEU A 85 -6.59 1.64 -13.46
N MET A 86 -6.64 0.90 -12.37
CA MET A 86 -5.71 -0.18 -12.05
C MET A 86 -6.43 -1.52 -12.17
N ARG A 87 -5.81 -2.46 -12.87
CA ARG A 87 -6.27 -3.85 -12.98
C ARG A 87 -5.10 -4.79 -12.72
N GLY A 88 -5.07 -5.39 -11.52
CA GLY A 88 -3.88 -6.15 -11.09
C GLY A 88 -2.67 -5.21 -11.08
N ASP A 89 -1.63 -5.57 -11.83
CA ASP A 89 -0.39 -4.79 -11.93
C ASP A 89 -0.41 -3.73 -13.05
N ASP A 90 -1.44 -3.72 -13.90
CA ASP A 90 -1.53 -2.80 -15.04
C ASP A 90 -2.29 -1.52 -14.67
N MET A 91 -1.77 -0.37 -15.15
CA MET A 91 -2.38 0.94 -14.95
C MET A 91 -2.68 1.65 -16.27
N TRP A 92 -3.88 2.21 -16.35
CA TRP A 92 -4.35 3.01 -17.47
C TRP A 92 -4.70 4.41 -16.99
N PHE A 93 -4.04 5.41 -17.56
CA PHE A 93 -4.30 6.81 -17.25
C PHE A 93 -5.09 7.46 -18.38
N PHE A 94 -6.29 7.95 -18.06
CA PHE A 94 -7.17 8.61 -19.00
C PHE A 94 -7.02 10.12 -18.87
N LEU A 95 -6.54 10.72 -19.95
CA LEU A 95 -6.46 12.16 -20.11
C LEU A 95 -7.62 12.61 -21.02
N PRO A 96 -8.45 13.58 -20.59
CA PRO A 96 -9.46 14.13 -21.48
C PRO A 96 -8.76 14.83 -22.66
N ALA A 97 -9.22 14.53 -23.88
CA ALA A 97 -8.84 15.30 -25.05
C ALA A 97 -9.49 16.69 -24.95
N VAL A 98 -8.71 17.73 -25.24
CA VAL A 98 -9.14 19.12 -25.26
C VAL A 98 -10.25 19.33 -26.28
#